data_AF-A0A484DC25-F1
#
_entry.id   AF-A0A484DC25-F1
#
_cell.length_a   1.000
_cell.length_b   1.000
_cell.length_c   1.000
_cell.angle_alpha   90.00
_cell.angle_beta   90.00
_cell.angle_gamma   90.00
#
_symmetry.space_group_name_H-M   'P 1'
#
loop_
_entity.id
_entity.type
_entity.pdbx_description
1 polymer ?
#
loop_
_entity_poly.entity_id
_entity_poly.type
_entity_poly.pdbx_seq_one_letter_code
_entity_poly.pdbx_strand_id
1 'polypeptide(L)'
;MKYTAGSVTVLCAWMVIKMQSLDARHTAKKHAAAAVSCRPKELTALTKSLVEESLTGFEKANGGHLGTWPPGFPELQDHHIQGSKVQCSLLFMSQGLKEVLKDQKNNLNPKDVSLHEKLNYTISSVDMLAACANDILGEECSPKPPPPNMPNHAFGRKQWSHTLLKTARDYLNWLESKFPVQISKVKDKKKIKHKATEATHQKYLQGSGYLL
;
A
#
# COMPACT_ATOMS: atom_id res chain seq x y z
N MET A 1 -44.57 -28.16 20.61
CA MET A 1 -43.35 -28.43 21.41
C MET A 1 -42.38 -29.18 20.50
N LYS A 2 -41.17 -28.73 20.14
CA LYS A 2 -40.19 -27.78 20.69
C LYS A 2 -39.37 -27.14 19.54
N TYR A 3 -38.71 -26.04 19.88
CA TYR A 3 -37.99 -25.06 19.06
C TYR A 3 -36.54 -25.45 18.66
N THR A 4 -36.07 -24.81 17.57
CA THR A 4 -34.69 -24.32 17.26
C THR A 4 -33.56 -25.36 17.14
N ALA A 5 -32.56 -25.21 16.25
CA ALA A 5 -31.82 -24.01 15.89
C ALA A 5 -31.33 -24.00 14.43
N GLY A 6 -31.35 -22.80 13.83
CA GLY A 6 -30.85 -22.54 12.48
C GLY A 6 -29.33 -22.50 12.41
N SER A 7 -28.78 -23.10 11.35
CA SER A 7 -27.44 -22.81 10.87
C SER A 7 -27.54 -21.72 9.81
N VAL A 8 -27.03 -20.53 10.11
CA VAL A 8 -26.82 -19.47 9.12
C VAL A 8 -25.64 -19.89 8.25
N THR A 9 -25.92 -20.49 7.10
CA THR A 9 -24.95 -20.69 6.03
C THR A 9 -24.72 -19.34 5.34
N VAL A 10 -23.63 -18.66 5.72
CA VAL A 10 -23.13 -17.50 4.98
C VAL A 10 -22.50 -18.01 3.69
N LEU A 11 -23.33 -18.18 2.65
CA LEU A 11 -22.86 -18.33 1.28
C LEU A 11 -22.48 -16.92 0.79
N CYS A 12 -21.17 -16.65 0.76
CA CYS A 12 -20.61 -15.51 0.04
C CYS A 12 -21.02 -15.60 -1.42
N ALA A 13 -22.04 -14.82 -1.78
CA ALA A 13 -22.46 -14.59 -3.15
C ALA A 13 -21.30 -13.96 -3.92
N TRP A 14 -20.56 -14.77 -4.66
CA TRP A 14 -19.76 -14.31 -5.79
C TRP A 14 -20.73 -13.69 -6.79
N MET A 15 -20.86 -12.36 -6.76
CA MET A 15 -21.49 -11.62 -7.84
C MET A 15 -20.60 -11.71 -9.08
N VAL A 16 -20.81 -12.77 -9.85
CA VAL A 16 -20.52 -12.81 -11.28
C VAL A 16 -21.42 -11.77 -11.93
N ILE A 17 -20.94 -10.54 -12.06
CA ILE A 17 -21.61 -9.53 -12.87
C ILE A 17 -21.44 -9.96 -14.33
N LYS A 18 -22.42 -10.72 -14.81
CA LYS A 18 -22.62 -11.00 -16.22
C LYS A 18 -22.82 -9.67 -16.93
N MET A 19 -21.88 -9.34 -17.81
CA MET A 19 -22.01 -8.28 -18.79
C MET A 19 -23.08 -8.73 -19.80
N GLN A 20 -24.34 -8.35 -19.56
CA GLN A 20 -25.39 -8.45 -20.56
C GLN A 20 -25.49 -7.10 -21.27
N SER A 21 -24.96 -7.09 -22.48
CA SER A 21 -25.30 -6.14 -23.53
C SER A 21 -26.81 -6.11 -23.75
N LEU A 22 -27.44 -4.96 -23.51
CA LEU A 22 -28.67 -4.59 -24.19
C LEU A 22 -28.58 -3.13 -24.61
N ASP A 23 -28.73 -2.97 -25.91
CA ASP A 23 -28.72 -1.77 -26.72
C ASP A 23 -29.89 -0.85 -26.31
N ALA A 24 -29.58 0.40 -25.95
CA ALA A 24 -30.51 1.53 -26.04
C ALA A 24 -29.75 2.85 -25.86
N ARG A 25 -29.58 3.56 -26.98
CA ARG A 25 -29.29 4.99 -27.11
C ARG A 25 -29.77 5.82 -25.91
N HIS A 26 -28.87 6.55 -25.25
CA HIS A 26 -28.83 8.03 -25.25
C HIS A 26 -27.86 8.58 -24.18
N THR A 27 -27.04 9.53 -24.61
CA THR A 27 -26.23 10.48 -23.81
C THR A 27 -25.18 9.89 -22.88
N ALA A 28 -23.92 9.93 -23.35
CA ALA A 28 -22.72 9.71 -22.55
C ALA A 28 -22.57 10.78 -21.47
N LYS A 29 -23.23 10.59 -20.32
CA LYS A 29 -22.71 11.12 -19.06
C LYS A 29 -21.48 10.29 -18.72
N LYS A 30 -20.30 10.91 -18.78
CA LYS A 30 -19.08 10.38 -18.19
C LYS A 30 -19.39 10.02 -16.74
N HIS A 31 -19.71 8.76 -16.48
CA HIS A 31 -19.59 8.19 -15.16
C HIS A 31 -18.10 8.25 -14.85
N ALA A 32 -17.69 9.26 -14.09
CA ALA A 32 -16.48 9.16 -13.31
C ALA A 32 -16.63 7.87 -12.51
N ALA A 33 -15.95 6.80 -12.95
CA ALA A 33 -15.76 5.62 -12.13
C ALA A 33 -15.35 6.16 -10.77
N ALA A 34 -16.17 5.89 -9.75
CA ALA A 34 -15.94 6.41 -8.41
C ALA A 34 -14.48 6.14 -8.06
N ALA A 35 -13.65 7.18 -8.08
CA ALA A 35 -12.24 7.03 -7.80
C ALA A 35 -12.19 6.45 -6.40
N VAL A 36 -11.76 5.19 -6.27
CA VAL A 36 -11.56 4.57 -4.96
C VAL A 36 -10.56 5.46 -4.27
N SER A 37 -11.06 6.29 -3.36
CA SER A 37 -10.25 7.31 -2.72
C SER A 37 -9.17 6.58 -1.94
N CYS A 38 -7.91 6.75 -2.36
CA CYS A 38 -6.76 6.20 -1.66
C CYS A 38 -6.79 6.64 -0.19
N ARG A 39 -6.79 5.65 0.70
CA ARG A 39 -6.80 5.79 2.16
C ARG A 39 -5.48 5.28 2.72
N PRO A 40 -4.41 6.09 2.67
CA PRO A 40 -3.03 5.64 2.88
C PRO A 40 -2.81 5.12 4.30
N LYS A 41 -3.48 5.69 5.30
CA LYS A 41 -3.34 5.26 6.70
C LYS A 41 -3.92 3.87 6.88
N GLU A 42 -5.17 3.68 6.47
CA GLU A 42 -5.88 2.41 6.55
C GLU A 42 -5.18 1.33 5.72
N LEU A 43 -4.71 1.69 4.52
CA LEU A 43 -3.97 0.76 3.67
C LEU A 43 -2.63 0.39 4.29
N THR A 44 -1.90 1.33 4.90
CA THR A 44 -0.64 1.04 5.60
C THR A 44 -0.87 0.11 6.80
N ALA A 45 -1.91 0.38 7.60
CA ALA A 45 -2.29 -0.46 8.73
C ALA A 45 -2.65 -1.90 8.29
N LEU A 46 -3.39 -2.03 7.18
CA LEU A 46 -3.70 -3.32 6.55
C LEU A 46 -2.43 -4.03 6.08
N THR A 47 -1.58 -3.35 5.31
CA THR A 47 -0.31 -3.93 4.81
C THR A 47 0.56 -4.38 5.96
N LYS A 48 0.64 -3.60 7.04
CA LYS A 48 1.37 -3.97 8.26
C LYS A 48 0.84 -5.27 8.88
N SER A 49 -0.47 -5.41 9.05
CA SER A 49 -1.09 -6.63 9.58
C SER A 49 -0.71 -7.85 8.74
N LEU A 50 -0.76 -7.72 7.41
CA LEU A 50 -0.40 -8.80 6.49
C LEU A 50 1.09 -9.16 6.57
N VAL A 51 1.98 -8.18 6.74
CA VAL A 51 3.41 -8.43 7.00
C VAL A 51 3.60 -9.17 8.33
N GLU A 52 2.90 -8.79 9.41
CA GLU A 52 2.97 -9.46 10.71
C GLU A 52 2.48 -10.92 10.62
N GLU A 53 1.38 -11.17 9.90
CA GLU A 53 0.85 -12.51 9.66
C GLU A 53 1.83 -13.36 8.82
N SER A 54 2.46 -12.76 7.81
CA SER A 54 3.49 -13.41 7.01
C SER A 54 4.73 -13.72 7.82
N LEU A 55 5.18 -12.81 8.69
CA LEU A 55 6.29 -13.01 9.61
C LEU A 55 5.99 -14.16 10.59
N THR A 56 4.81 -14.14 11.21
CA THR A 56 4.38 -15.20 12.14
C THR A 56 4.32 -16.56 11.43
N GLY A 57 3.76 -16.61 10.23
CA GLY A 57 3.73 -17.82 9.40
C GLY A 57 5.13 -18.30 9.03
N PHE A 58 6.01 -17.37 8.66
CA PHE A 58 7.39 -17.66 8.33
C PHE A 58 8.16 -18.24 9.52
N GLU A 59 8.04 -17.63 10.71
CA GLU A 59 8.69 -18.11 11.94
C GLU A 59 8.17 -19.49 12.36
N LYS A 60 6.87 -19.76 12.16
CA LYS A 60 6.29 -21.09 12.38
C LYS A 60 6.88 -22.14 11.44
N ALA A 61 7.08 -21.80 10.16
CA ALA A 61 7.61 -22.73 9.16
C ALA A 61 9.14 -22.92 9.26
N ASN A 62 9.88 -21.88 9.67
CA ASN A 62 11.34 -21.86 9.57
C ASN A 62 12.08 -21.87 10.92
N GLY A 63 11.36 -21.65 12.03
CA GLY A 63 11.89 -21.37 13.36
C GLY A 63 11.97 -19.87 13.64
N GLY A 64 11.67 -19.44 14.88
CA GLY A 64 11.64 -18.01 15.26
C GLY A 64 12.99 -17.41 15.67
N HIS A 65 13.96 -18.23 16.11
CA HIS A 65 15.26 -17.76 16.61
C HIS A 65 16.34 -17.79 15.53
N LEU A 66 16.11 -17.06 14.43
CA LEU A 66 17.03 -17.03 13.29
C LEU A 66 18.14 -15.99 13.45
N GLY A 67 17.96 -14.99 14.31
CA GLY A 67 18.87 -13.85 14.41
C GLY A 67 18.68 -12.87 13.25
N THR A 68 19.57 -11.89 13.13
CA THR A 68 19.51 -10.83 12.12
C THR A 68 20.51 -11.06 10.99
N TRP A 69 20.12 -10.72 9.77
CA TRP A 69 20.98 -10.73 8.59
C TRP A 69 21.74 -9.39 8.47
N PRO A 70 23.07 -9.35 8.60
CA PRO A 70 23.86 -8.14 8.37
C PRO A 70 24.11 -7.88 6.87
N PRO A 71 24.18 -6.61 6.42
CA PRO A 71 24.02 -5.37 7.19
C PRO A 71 22.55 -4.97 7.43
N GLY A 72 21.59 -5.80 7.05
CA GLY A 72 20.16 -5.49 7.06
C GLY A 72 19.72 -4.85 5.75
N PHE A 73 18.72 -3.97 5.83
CA PHE A 73 18.07 -3.35 4.66
C PHE A 73 17.95 -1.83 4.86
N PRO A 74 19.00 -1.06 4.54
CA PRO A 74 19.02 0.40 4.71
C PRO A 74 17.88 1.13 3.98
N GLU A 75 17.40 0.57 2.88
CA GLU A 75 16.28 1.06 2.09
C GLU A 75 14.98 1.16 2.91
N LEU A 76 14.88 0.43 4.01
CA LEU A 76 13.74 0.40 4.93
C LEU A 76 14.03 1.10 6.26
N GLN A 77 15.18 1.79 6.40
CA GLN A 77 15.61 2.41 7.66
C GLN A 77 15.62 3.95 7.62
N ASP A 78 15.54 4.59 6.45
CA ASP A 78 15.53 6.05 6.37
C ASP A 78 14.18 6.63 6.85
N HIS A 79 14.25 7.49 7.86
CA HIS A 79 13.08 8.06 8.54
C HIS A 79 12.71 9.48 8.08
N HIS A 80 13.14 9.91 6.88
CA HIS A 80 12.65 11.14 6.26
C HIS A 80 11.51 10.86 5.26
N ILE A 81 10.39 11.58 5.39
CA ILE A 81 9.32 11.48 4.40
C ILE A 81 9.69 12.32 3.18
N GLN A 82 10.30 11.66 2.21
CA GLN A 82 10.44 12.14 0.84
C GLN A 82 9.68 11.17 -0.06
N GLY A 83 8.88 11.69 -1.01
CA GLY A 83 7.99 10.85 -1.81
C GLY A 83 8.75 9.79 -2.59
N SER A 84 9.86 10.18 -3.24
CA SER A 84 10.73 9.27 -3.99
C SER A 84 11.32 8.17 -3.10
N LYS A 85 11.75 8.51 -1.88
CA LYS A 85 12.27 7.54 -0.90
C LYS A 85 11.20 6.55 -0.49
N VAL A 86 9.99 7.03 -0.16
CA VAL A 86 8.87 6.15 0.20
C VAL A 86 8.55 5.17 -0.93
N GLN A 87 8.54 5.67 -2.18
CA GLN A 87 8.34 4.81 -3.35
C GLN A 87 9.46 3.77 -3.50
N CYS A 88 10.72 4.17 -3.32
CA CYS A 88 11.85 3.24 -3.41
C CYS A 88 11.81 2.17 -2.31
N SER A 89 11.49 2.54 -1.07
CA SER A 89 11.34 1.60 0.04
C SER A 89 10.22 0.59 -0.21
N LEU A 90 9.06 1.03 -0.70
CA LEU A 90 7.94 0.14 -1.02
C LEU A 90 8.25 -0.77 -2.21
N LEU A 91 8.93 -0.26 -3.24
CA LEU A 91 9.40 -1.06 -4.37
C LEU A 91 10.40 -2.13 -3.92
N PHE A 92 11.38 -1.74 -3.11
CA PHE A 92 12.38 -2.65 -2.53
C PHE A 92 11.72 -3.74 -1.69
N MET A 93 10.76 -3.37 -0.84
CA MET A 93 9.96 -4.30 -0.04
C MET A 93 9.21 -5.31 -0.91
N SER A 94 8.52 -4.85 -1.96
CA SER A 94 7.80 -5.72 -2.90
C SER A 94 8.75 -6.70 -3.60
N GLN A 95 9.90 -6.22 -4.09
CA GLN A 95 10.93 -7.06 -4.71
C GLN A 95 11.47 -8.11 -3.73
N GLY A 96 11.83 -7.71 -2.51
CA GLY A 96 12.35 -8.64 -1.52
C GLY A 96 11.31 -9.70 -1.10
N LEU A 97 10.05 -9.31 -0.90
CA LEU A 97 8.96 -10.25 -0.58
C LEU A 97 8.71 -11.26 -1.71
N LYS A 98 8.88 -10.86 -2.98
CA LYS A 98 8.82 -11.78 -4.13
C LYS A 98 9.93 -12.83 -4.06
N GLU A 99 11.15 -12.45 -3.67
CA GLU A 99 12.23 -13.40 -3.45
C GLU A 99 11.96 -14.32 -2.24
N VAL A 100 11.43 -13.80 -1.13
CA VAL A 100 10.99 -14.64 0.02
C VAL A 100 9.98 -15.68 -0.45
N LEU A 101 8.93 -15.26 -1.16
CA LEU A 101 7.89 -16.16 -1.67
C LEU A 101 8.47 -17.24 -2.59
N LYS A 102 9.35 -16.85 -3.52
CA LYS A 102 10.01 -17.77 -4.43
C LYS A 102 10.85 -18.80 -3.67
N ASP A 103 11.61 -18.38 -2.67
CA ASP A 103 12.44 -19.28 -1.86
C ASP A 103 11.60 -20.22 -0.98
N GLN A 104 10.51 -19.72 -0.39
CA GLN A 104 9.57 -20.57 0.37
C GLN A 104 8.97 -21.65 -0.54
N LYS A 105 8.50 -21.27 -1.74
CA LYS A 105 7.87 -22.18 -2.70
C LYS A 105 8.82 -23.22 -3.27
N ASN A 106 10.05 -22.84 -3.57
CA ASN A 106 10.95 -23.68 -4.35
C ASN A 106 11.98 -24.42 -3.50
N ASN A 107 12.30 -23.91 -2.30
CA ASN A 107 13.43 -24.41 -1.52
C ASN A 107 13.04 -24.77 -0.08
N LEU A 108 12.55 -23.80 0.71
CA LEU A 108 12.45 -23.99 2.17
C LEU A 108 11.19 -24.74 2.60
N ASN A 109 10.01 -24.36 2.10
CA ASN A 109 8.72 -24.90 2.55
C ASN A 109 7.74 -25.11 1.38
N PRO A 110 8.08 -25.92 0.38
CA PRO A 110 7.32 -26.02 -0.89
C PRO A 110 5.85 -26.43 -0.73
N LYS A 111 5.50 -27.07 0.40
CA LYS A 111 4.14 -27.54 0.69
C LYS A 111 3.35 -26.59 1.60
N ASP A 112 3.94 -25.50 2.10
CA ASP A 112 3.26 -24.56 2.98
C ASP A 112 2.43 -23.53 2.19
N VAL A 113 1.32 -24.03 1.63
CA VAL A 113 0.39 -23.22 0.83
C VAL A 113 -0.15 -22.02 1.62
N SER A 114 -0.36 -22.16 2.93
CA SER A 114 -0.88 -21.07 3.78
C SER A 114 0.13 -19.92 3.87
N LEU A 115 1.41 -20.20 4.07
CA LEU A 115 2.46 -19.17 4.07
C LEU A 115 2.57 -18.51 2.70
N HIS A 116 2.52 -19.29 1.62
CA HIS A 116 2.59 -18.77 0.26
C HIS A 116 1.46 -17.79 -0.07
N GLU A 117 0.24 -18.08 0.37
CA GLU A 117 -0.92 -17.24 0.17
C GLU A 117 -0.80 -15.91 0.95
N LYS A 118 -0.39 -15.98 2.22
CA LYS A 118 -0.14 -14.78 3.04
C LYS A 118 0.92 -13.87 2.42
N LEU A 119 2.02 -14.44 1.95
CA LEU A 119 3.08 -13.69 1.26
C LEU A 119 2.57 -13.04 -0.03
N ASN A 120 1.77 -13.76 -0.83
CA ASN A 120 1.12 -13.22 -2.03
C ASN A 120 0.23 -12.01 -1.69
N TYR A 121 -0.65 -12.14 -0.70
CA TYR A 121 -1.52 -11.04 -0.27
C TYR A 121 -0.74 -9.85 0.26
N THR A 122 0.35 -10.11 0.99
CA THR A 122 1.26 -9.08 1.48
C THR A 122 1.90 -8.31 0.32
N ILE A 123 2.43 -9.01 -0.69
CA ILE A 123 3.00 -8.39 -1.89
C ILE A 123 1.97 -7.52 -2.59
N SER A 124 0.75 -8.04 -2.84
CA SER A 124 -0.32 -7.26 -3.47
C SER A 124 -0.69 -6.02 -2.66
N SER A 125 -0.73 -6.13 -1.32
CA SER A 125 -1.03 -5.00 -0.45
C SER A 125 0.07 -3.93 -0.48
N VAL A 126 1.35 -4.33 -0.51
CA VAL A 126 2.48 -3.40 -0.68
C VAL A 126 2.41 -2.69 -2.03
N ASP A 127 2.10 -3.41 -3.11
CA ASP A 127 1.98 -2.82 -4.45
C ASP A 127 0.81 -1.81 -4.51
N MET A 128 -0.33 -2.12 -3.88
CA MET A 128 -1.46 -1.17 -3.73
C MET A 128 -1.07 0.05 -2.89
N LEU A 129 -0.32 -0.15 -1.79
CA LEU A 129 0.16 0.93 -0.94
C LEU A 129 1.11 1.85 -1.69
N ALA A 130 2.00 1.30 -2.52
CA ALA A 130 2.90 2.09 -3.37
C ALA A 130 2.12 3.00 -4.33
N ALA A 131 1.11 2.45 -5.02
CA ALA A 131 0.24 3.22 -5.90
C ALA A 131 -0.49 4.33 -5.15
N CYS A 132 -1.10 4.01 -4.01
CA CYS A 132 -1.79 4.98 -3.16
C CYS A 132 -0.84 6.07 -2.62
N ALA A 133 0.37 5.70 -2.19
CA ALA A 133 1.39 6.66 -1.75
C ALA A 133 1.86 7.56 -2.89
N ASN A 134 1.92 7.07 -4.13
CA ASN A 134 2.32 7.85 -5.30
C ASN A 134 1.28 8.94 -5.60
N ASP A 135 -0.01 8.60 -5.52
CA ASP A 135 -1.10 9.56 -5.73
C ASP A 135 -1.09 10.73 -4.72
N ILE A 136 -0.50 10.52 -3.53
CA ILE A 136 -0.45 11.52 -2.46
C ILE A 136 0.85 12.32 -2.47
N LEU A 137 1.98 11.63 -2.66
CA LEU A 137 3.32 12.21 -2.52
C LEU A 137 3.86 12.73 -3.86
N GLY A 138 3.38 12.20 -4.99
CA GLY A 138 3.63 12.75 -6.33
C GLY A 138 5.06 12.63 -6.85
N GLU A 139 5.90 11.80 -6.22
CA GLU A 139 7.30 11.59 -6.61
C GLU A 139 7.54 10.12 -6.91
N GLU A 140 8.20 9.84 -8.03
CA GLU A 140 8.58 8.49 -8.43
C GLU A 140 9.90 8.04 -7.77
N CYS A 141 10.09 6.73 -7.67
CA CYS A 141 11.38 6.17 -7.29
C CYS A 141 12.37 6.24 -8.47
N SER A 142 13.37 7.11 -8.37
CA SER A 142 14.46 7.21 -9.34
C SER A 142 15.80 7.56 -8.67
N PRO A 143 16.88 6.78 -8.91
CA PRO A 143 16.88 5.52 -9.65
C PRO A 143 16.15 4.41 -8.87
N LYS A 144 15.62 3.43 -9.61
CA LYS A 144 14.99 2.25 -8.98
C LYS A 144 16.08 1.39 -8.31
N PRO A 145 15.91 0.97 -7.05
CA PRO A 145 16.85 0.06 -6.42
C PRO A 145 16.87 -1.29 -7.16
N PRO A 146 18.03 -1.96 -7.21
CA PRO A 146 18.07 -3.34 -7.68
C PRO A 146 17.29 -4.24 -6.69
N PRO A 147 16.73 -5.37 -7.16
CA PRO A 147 16.18 -6.37 -6.27
C PRO A 147 17.23 -6.80 -5.23
N PRO A 148 16.83 -6.99 -3.95
CA PRO A 148 17.78 -7.35 -2.92
C PRO A 148 18.28 -8.79 -3.13
N ASN A 149 19.59 -8.98 -2.95
CA ASN A 149 20.22 -10.26 -3.23
C ASN A 149 20.05 -11.23 -2.04
N MET A 150 19.35 -12.34 -2.28
CA MET A 150 19.18 -13.40 -1.29
C MET A 150 20.43 -14.30 -1.24
N PRO A 151 20.93 -14.68 -0.05
CA PRO A 151 22.12 -15.53 0.07
C PRO A 151 21.86 -16.96 -0.40
N ASN A 152 22.94 -17.71 -0.66
CA ASN A 152 22.83 -19.06 -1.20
C ASN A 152 22.52 -20.13 -0.13
N HIS A 153 23.05 -19.99 1.08
CA HIS A 153 22.92 -21.03 2.10
C HIS A 153 21.56 -20.99 2.80
N ALA A 154 20.95 -22.16 3.04
CA ALA A 154 19.59 -22.25 3.57
C ALA A 154 19.39 -21.47 4.89
N PHE A 155 20.34 -21.54 5.82
CA PHE A 155 20.26 -20.78 7.06
C PHE A 155 20.34 -19.27 6.80
N GLY A 156 21.25 -18.82 5.93
CA GLY A 156 21.35 -17.42 5.52
C GLY A 156 20.06 -16.93 4.86
N ARG A 157 19.42 -17.75 4.01
CA ARG A 157 18.12 -17.40 3.40
C ARG A 157 17.06 -17.19 4.45
N LYS A 158 16.99 -18.07 5.45
CA LYS A 158 16.07 -17.92 6.58
C LYS A 158 16.31 -16.62 7.34
N GLN A 159 17.55 -16.32 7.69
CA GLN A 159 17.92 -15.06 8.37
C GLN A 159 17.57 -13.83 7.55
N TRP A 160 17.90 -13.85 6.26
CA TRP A 160 17.63 -12.78 5.32
C TRP A 160 16.13 -12.50 5.21
N SER A 161 15.32 -13.54 4.98
CA SER A 161 13.87 -13.41 4.85
C SER A 161 13.21 -12.93 6.13
N HIS A 162 13.64 -13.46 7.28
CA HIS A 162 13.17 -13.03 8.60
C HIS A 162 13.49 -11.56 8.85
N THR A 163 14.72 -11.15 8.57
CA THR A 163 15.17 -9.76 8.72
C THR A 163 14.39 -8.82 7.81
N LEU A 164 14.09 -9.23 6.57
CA LEU A 164 13.32 -8.42 5.63
C LEU A 164 11.90 -8.20 6.14
N LEU A 165 11.23 -9.26 6.58
CA LEU A 165 9.87 -9.19 7.11
C LEU A 165 9.79 -8.30 8.37
N LYS A 166 10.75 -8.43 9.29
CA LYS A 166 10.82 -7.55 10.48
C LYS A 166 11.05 -6.09 10.09
N THR A 167 12.03 -5.83 9.22
CA THR A 167 12.35 -4.46 8.82
C THR A 167 11.20 -3.83 8.04
N ALA A 168 10.49 -4.61 7.21
CA ALA A 168 9.29 -4.17 6.52
C ALA A 168 8.17 -3.77 7.47
N ARG A 169 7.90 -4.59 8.50
CA ARG A 169 6.92 -4.25 9.54
C ARG A 169 7.30 -2.96 10.26
N ASP A 170 8.56 -2.82 10.65
CA ASP A 170 9.04 -1.67 11.41
C ASP A 170 8.97 -0.39 10.54
N TYR A 171 9.28 -0.49 9.24
CA TYR A 171 9.09 0.58 8.26
C TYR A 171 7.61 0.97 8.10
N LEU A 172 6.69 0.00 8.00
CA LEU A 172 5.26 0.29 7.87
C LEU A 172 4.68 0.92 9.15
N ASN A 173 5.15 0.51 10.33
CA ASN A 173 4.83 1.18 11.60
C ASN A 173 5.26 2.66 11.57
N TRP A 174 6.49 2.93 11.11
CA TRP A 174 6.95 4.30 10.93
C TRP A 174 6.08 5.06 9.92
N LEU A 175 5.82 4.47 8.75
CA LEU A 175 5.07 5.11 7.66
C LEU A 175 3.63 5.45 8.08
N GLU A 176 2.98 4.58 8.84
CA GLU A 176 1.64 4.81 9.40
C GLU A 176 1.59 6.07 10.28
N SER A 177 2.63 6.28 11.10
CA SER A 177 2.75 7.48 11.96
C SER A 177 2.95 8.78 11.17
N LYS A 178 3.40 8.66 9.91
CA LYS A 178 3.84 9.77 9.06
C LYS A 178 2.76 10.30 8.12
N PHE A 179 1.89 9.44 7.60
CA PHE A 179 0.83 9.85 6.68
C PHE A 179 -0.11 10.94 7.21
N PRO A 180 -0.61 10.90 8.46
CA PRO A 180 -1.47 11.95 8.99
C PRO A 180 -0.82 13.35 8.94
N VAL A 181 0.48 13.43 9.21
CA VAL A 181 1.27 14.67 9.22
C VAL A 181 1.45 15.25 7.82
N GLN A 182 1.54 14.42 6.80
CA GLN A 182 1.68 14.89 5.42
C GLN A 182 0.35 15.26 4.79
N ILE A 183 -0.71 14.50 5.07
CA ILE A 183 -2.05 14.80 4.57
C ILE A 183 -2.52 16.17 5.08
N SER A 184 -2.23 16.52 6.34
CA SER A 184 -2.53 17.87 6.86
C SER A 184 -1.75 18.95 6.10
N LYS A 185 -0.44 18.80 5.94
CA LYS A 185 0.40 19.75 5.17
C LYS A 185 -0.07 19.94 3.73
N VAL A 186 -0.46 18.87 3.04
CA VAL A 186 -0.98 18.94 1.66
C VAL A 186 -2.33 19.64 1.60
N LYS A 187 -3.23 19.36 2.56
CA LYS A 187 -4.52 20.06 2.68
C LYS A 187 -4.33 21.55 2.93
N ASP A 188 -3.38 21.94 3.79
CA ASP A 188 -3.10 23.35 4.07
C ASP A 188 -2.52 24.06 2.85
N LYS A 189 -1.61 23.42 2.10
CA LYS A 189 -1.10 23.96 0.82
C LYS A 189 -2.22 24.13 -0.23
N LYS A 190 -3.15 23.19 -0.32
CA LYS A 190 -4.32 23.32 -1.23
C LYS A 190 -5.24 24.46 -0.80
N LYS A 191 -5.52 24.63 0.49
CA LYS A 191 -6.30 25.77 1.02
C LYS A 191 -5.65 27.11 0.72
N ILE A 192 -4.32 27.21 0.82
CA ILE A 192 -3.58 28.42 0.47
C ILE A 192 -3.67 28.71 -1.03
N LYS A 193 -3.53 27.70 -1.90
CA LYS A 193 -3.72 27.86 -3.35
C LYS A 193 -5.13 28.32 -3.72
N HIS A 194 -6.17 27.77 -3.09
CA HIS A 194 -7.56 28.19 -3.35
C HIS A 194 -7.87 29.61 -2.86
N LYS A 195 -7.32 30.02 -1.70
CA LYS A 195 -7.42 31.42 -1.25
C LYS A 195 -6.71 32.41 -2.18
N ALA A 196 -5.59 32.01 -2.77
CA ALA A 196 -4.86 32.85 -3.71
C ALA A 196 -5.59 33.05 -5.05
N THR A 197 -6.41 32.09 -5.49
CA THR A 197 -7.25 32.23 -6.70
C THR A 197 -8.56 32.98 -6.46
N GLU A 198 -9.10 32.99 -5.24
CA GLU A 198 -10.31 33.76 -4.90
C GLU A 198 -10.06 35.27 -4.71
N ALA A 199 -8.80 35.70 -4.57
CA ALA A 199 -8.46 37.10 -4.30
C ALA A 199 -8.49 38.03 -5.52
N THR A 200 -8.79 37.53 -6.73
CA THR A 200 -8.74 38.33 -7.97
C THR A 200 -10.10 38.57 -8.63
N HIS A 201 -11.16 38.77 -7.85
CA HIS A 201 -12.34 39.49 -8.34
C HIS A 201 -12.26 40.95 -7.88
N GLN A 202 -11.52 41.76 -8.63
CA GLN A 202 -11.55 43.22 -8.50
C GLN A 202 -12.99 43.72 -8.65
N LYS A 203 -13.55 44.24 -7.55
CA LYS A 203 -14.78 45.03 -7.56
C LYS A 203 -14.53 46.28 -8.42
N TYR A 204 -15.17 46.35 -9.58
CA TYR A 204 -15.34 47.61 -10.28
C TYR A 204 -16.25 48.51 -9.42
N LEU A 205 -15.65 49.55 -8.84
CA LEU A 205 -16.39 50.65 -8.22
C LEU A 205 -16.94 51.56 -9.33
N GLN A 206 -18.23 51.81 -9.22
CA GLN A 206 -19.05 52.73 -10.00
C GLN A 206 -18.55 54.17 -9.91
N GLY A 207 -18.53 54.92 -11.02
CA GLY A 207 -18.21 56.34 -11.03
C GLY A 207 -18.52 57.10 -12.32
N SER A 208 -19.70 57.74 -12.34
CA SER A 208 -20.03 59.07 -12.91
C SER A 208 -19.51 59.49 -14.30
N GLY A 209 -20.44 59.71 -15.23
CA GLY A 209 -20.21 60.55 -16.42
C GLY A 209 -21.49 60.94 -17.15
N TYR A 210 -22.26 61.88 -16.60
CA TYR A 210 -23.17 62.73 -17.39
C TYR A 210 -22.76 64.18 -17.13
N LEU A 211 -22.20 64.83 -18.15
CA LEU A 211 -22.23 66.28 -18.38
C LEU A 211 -21.63 66.58 -19.76
N LEU A 212 -22.54 66.75 -20.73
CA LEU A 212 -22.61 67.68 -21.88
C LEU A 212 -23.23 67.02 -23.10
#